data_AF-A0A2Z2HKP0-F1
#
_entry.id   AF-A0A2Z2HKP0-F1
#
_cell.length_a   1.000
_cell.length_b   1.000
_cell.length_c   1.000
_cell.angle_alpha   90.00
_cell.angle_beta   90.00
_cell.angle_gamma   90.00
#
_symmetry.space_group_name_H-M   'P 1'
#
loop_
_entity.id
_entity.type
_entity.pdbx_description
1 polymer ?
#
loop_
_entity_poly.entity_id
_entity_poly.type
_entity_poly.pdbx_seq_one_letter_code
_entity_poly.pdbx_strand_id
1 'polypeptide(L)'
;MNPKKIIIFPVIIFLILFTVGMLLSTIIEIDNPKSTLPVIGLDNCSVWYDGCNTCTIITNPEGTEDFACTKMACSEYEMPICLEPIP
;
A
#
# COMPACT_ATOMS: atom_id res chain seq x y z
N MET A 1 -38.17 34.23 9.26
CA MET A 1 -36.97 33.51 8.80
C MET A 1 -35.80 33.89 9.71
N ASN A 2 -35.10 32.95 10.36
CA ASN A 2 -34.07 33.27 11.35
C ASN A 2 -32.67 33.17 10.69
N PRO A 3 -31.92 34.27 10.56
CA PRO A 3 -30.65 34.30 9.83
C PRO A 3 -29.59 33.36 10.45
N LYS A 4 -29.66 33.10 11.77
CA LYS A 4 -28.79 32.13 12.43
C LYS A 4 -29.09 30.70 11.95
N LYS A 5 -30.37 30.34 11.77
CA LYS A 5 -30.75 29.02 11.26
C LYS A 5 -30.34 28.79 9.80
N ILE A 6 -30.32 29.84 8.98
CA ILE A 6 -29.89 29.77 7.57
C ILE A 6 -28.41 29.43 7.43
N ILE A 7 -27.57 29.91 8.36
CA ILE A 7 -26.12 29.66 8.34
C ILE A 7 -25.77 28.37 9.10
N ILE A 8 -26.48 28.08 10.20
CA ILE A 8 -26.23 26.87 11.00
C ILE A 8 -26.54 25.60 10.22
N PHE A 9 -27.60 25.58 9.40
CA PHE A 9 -27.99 24.41 8.62
C PHE A 9 -26.91 23.92 7.64
N PRO A 10 -26.34 24.74 6.74
CA PRO A 10 -25.28 24.30 5.83
C PRO A 10 -23.98 23.95 6.56
N VAL A 11 -23.66 24.63 7.67
CA VAL A 11 -22.47 24.30 8.49
C VAL A 11 -22.61 22.92 9.13
N ILE A 12 -23.78 22.59 9.69
CA ILE A 12 -24.02 21.25 10.26
C ILE A 12 -23.94 20.18 9.17
N ILE A 13 -24.54 20.42 8.00
CA ILE A 13 -24.47 19.48 6.86
C ILE A 13 -23.01 19.25 6.43
N PHE A 14 -22.22 20.32 6.30
CA PHE A 14 -20.82 20.22 5.93
C PHE A 14 -20.00 19.40 6.94
N LEU A 15 -20.22 19.62 8.24
CA LEU A 15 -19.56 18.86 9.30
C LEU A 15 -19.93 17.37 9.24
N ILE A 16 -21.19 17.03 8.98
CA ILE A 16 -21.64 15.64 8.83
C ILE A 16 -21.00 14.98 7.60
N LEU A 17 -20.98 15.68 6.45
CA LEU A 17 -20.37 15.14 5.23
C LEU A 17 -18.86 14.90 5.40
N PHE A 18 -18.17 15.82 6.09
CA PHE A 18 -16.75 15.69 6.37
C PHE A 18 -16.45 14.48 7.27
N THR A 19 -17.21 14.28 8.36
CA THR A 19 -16.99 13.15 9.26
C THR A 19 -17.32 11.81 8.62
N VAL A 20 -18.40 11.74 7.84
CA VAL A 20 -18.76 10.54 7.06
C VAL A 20 -17.71 10.24 5.99
N GLY A 21 -17.19 11.26 5.31
CA GLY A 21 -16.13 11.11 4.31
C GLY A 21 -14.84 10.55 4.91
N MET A 22 -14.40 11.08 6.06
CA MET A 22 -13.21 10.57 6.76
C MET A 22 -13.38 9.11 7.21
N LEU A 23 -14.55 8.76 7.78
CA LEU A 23 -14.86 7.38 8.17
C LEU A 23 -14.87 6.44 6.95
N LEU A 24 -15.48 6.87 5.84
CA LEU A 24 -15.52 6.09 4.61
C LEU A 24 -14.12 5.86 4.03
N SER A 25 -13.24 6.87 4.05
CA SER A 25 -11.84 6.72 3.66
C SER A 25 -11.10 5.67 4.48
N THR A 26 -11.35 5.61 5.80
CA THR A 26 -10.72 4.58 6.66
C THR A 26 -11.26 3.17 6.39
N ILE A 27 -12.51 3.03 5.96
CA ILE A 27 -13.09 1.71 5.59
C ILE A 27 -12.56 1.27 4.22
N ILE A 28 -12.43 2.19 3.26
CA ILE A 28 -11.91 1.87 1.91
C ILE A 28 -10.45 1.39 1.97
N GLU A 29 -9.64 1.83 2.93
CA GLU A 29 -8.28 1.30 3.11
C GLU A 29 -8.28 -0.18 3.57
N ILE A 30 -9.32 -0.62 4.29
CA ILE A 30 -9.51 -2.03 4.70
C ILE A 30 -9.99 -2.87 3.51
N ASP A 31 -10.86 -2.30 2.67
CA ASP A 31 -11.47 -2.96 1.50
C ASP A 31 -10.72 -2.73 0.18
N ASN A 32 -9.59 -2.03 0.20
CA ASN A 32 -8.62 -2.04 -0.88
C ASN A 32 -7.58 -3.11 -0.57
N PRO A 33 -7.85 -4.39 -0.89
CA PRO A 33 -6.86 -5.42 -0.73
C PRO A 33 -5.76 -5.15 -1.76
N LYS A 34 -4.73 -4.44 -1.32
CA LYS A 34 -3.37 -4.64 -1.84
C LYS A 34 -2.85 -6.07 -1.54
N SER A 35 -3.75 -7.03 -1.30
CA SER A 35 -3.53 -8.20 -0.46
C SER A 35 -4.69 -9.20 -0.61
N THR A 36 -4.78 -9.90 -1.74
CA THR A 36 -5.44 -11.22 -1.74
C THR A 36 -4.70 -12.31 -2.53
N LEU A 37 -3.54 -11.99 -3.10
CA LEU A 37 -2.50 -12.99 -3.33
C LEU A 37 -1.76 -13.18 -2.01
N PRO A 38 -1.19 -14.36 -1.66
CA PRO A 38 -0.27 -14.43 -0.56
C PRO A 38 0.91 -13.56 -0.97
N VAL A 39 0.96 -12.34 -0.44
CA VAL A 39 2.20 -11.58 -0.39
C VAL A 39 3.04 -12.41 0.56
N ILE A 40 3.77 -13.39 0.03
CA ILE A 40 4.95 -13.89 0.69
C ILE A 40 5.73 -12.60 0.94
N GLY A 41 5.70 -12.13 2.19
CA GLY A 41 6.41 -10.93 2.58
C GLY A 41 7.84 -11.10 2.12
N LEU A 42 8.46 -10.01 1.70
CA LEU A 42 9.86 -9.94 1.32
C LEU A 42 10.76 -10.76 2.27
N ASP A 43 10.40 -10.77 3.55
CA ASP A 43 11.03 -11.47 4.68
C ASP A 43 11.12 -13.01 4.56
N ASN A 44 10.30 -13.66 3.71
CA ASN A 44 10.29 -15.12 3.52
C ASN A 44 10.69 -15.54 2.09
N CYS A 45 11.32 -14.64 1.34
CA CYS A 45 11.68 -14.88 -0.05
C CYS A 45 13.15 -14.53 -0.31
N SER A 46 13.97 -15.52 -0.68
CA SER A 46 15.38 -15.31 -1.02
C SER A 46 15.54 -14.60 -2.36
N VAL A 47 14.64 -14.89 -3.31
CA VAL A 47 14.61 -14.24 -4.64
C VAL A 47 13.21 -13.76 -4.97
N TRP A 48 13.05 -12.45 -5.04
CA TRP A 48 11.77 -11.76 -5.24
C TRP A 48 11.73 -11.08 -6.62
N TYR A 49 10.61 -11.21 -7.33
CA TYR A 49 10.32 -10.38 -8.50
C TYR A 49 9.32 -9.29 -8.13
N ASP A 50 9.71 -8.03 -8.27
CA ASP A 50 8.89 -6.88 -7.88
C ASP A 50 7.85 -6.45 -8.95
N GLY A 51 7.73 -7.23 -10.01
CA GLY A 51 6.93 -6.91 -11.20
C GLY A 51 7.74 -6.27 -12.33
N CYS A 52 9.05 -6.05 -12.17
CA CYS A 52 9.94 -5.54 -13.22
C CYS A 52 11.40 -5.99 -13.03
N ASN A 53 11.85 -6.04 -11.78
CA ASN A 53 13.22 -6.35 -11.39
C ASN A 53 13.27 -7.59 -10.52
N THR A 54 14.36 -8.34 -10.64
CA THR A 54 14.69 -9.45 -9.75
C THR A 54 15.56 -8.94 -8.62
N CYS A 55 15.13 -9.20 -7.40
CA CYS A 55 15.77 -8.83 -6.14
C CYS A 55 16.25 -10.08 -5.40
N THR A 56 17.44 -10.02 -4.83
CA THR A 56 18.00 -11.10 -3.99
C THR A 56 18.44 -10.55 -2.65
N ILE A 57 18.35 -11.37 -1.61
CA ILE A 57 18.95 -11.06 -0.31
C ILE A 57 20.48 -11.01 -0.46
N ILE A 58 21.10 -9.97 0.09
CA ILE A 58 22.54 -9.81 0.21
C ILE A 58 22.88 -9.50 1.67
N THR A 59 24.02 -10.01 2.14
CA THR A 59 24.58 -9.62 3.43
C THR A 59 25.65 -8.56 3.19
N ASN A 60 25.47 -7.39 3.79
CA ASN A 60 26.49 -6.34 3.72
C ASN A 60 27.74 -6.72 4.56
N PRO A 61 28.88 -6.01 4.43
CA PRO A 61 30.07 -6.29 5.22
C PRO A 61 29.89 -6.19 6.74
N GLU A 62 28.82 -5.54 7.20
CA GLU A 62 28.45 -5.39 8.61
C GLU A 62 27.56 -6.54 9.12
N GLY A 63 27.24 -7.52 8.27
CA GLY A 63 26.41 -8.67 8.62
C GLY A 63 24.90 -8.40 8.60
N THR A 64 24.47 -7.27 8.06
CA THR A 64 23.04 -6.92 7.92
C THR A 64 22.52 -7.39 6.57
N GLU A 65 21.36 -8.04 6.58
CA GLU A 65 20.65 -8.45 5.36
C GLU A 65 19.94 -7.25 4.72
N ASP A 66 20.05 -7.14 3.40
CA ASP A 66 19.39 -6.14 2.55
C ASP A 66 19.04 -6.77 1.20
N PHE A 67 18.32 -6.05 0.34
CA PHE A 67 17.98 -6.51 -1.01
C PHE A 67 18.78 -5.79 -2.09
N ALA A 68 19.35 -6.57 -3.00
CA ALA A 68 19.93 -6.07 -4.24
C ALA A 68 19.01 -6.44 -5.41
N CYS A 69 18.51 -5.42 -6.12
CA CYS A 69 17.67 -5.61 -7.30
C CYS A 69 18.40 -5.23 -8.59
N THR A 70 18.04 -5.89 -9.69
CA THR A 70 18.32 -5.36 -11.03
C THR A 70 17.71 -3.96 -11.19
N LYS A 71 18.19 -3.20 -12.18
CA LYS A 71 17.68 -1.84 -12.48
C LYS A 71 17.26 -1.72 -13.94
N MET A 72 16.41 -2.65 -14.36
CA MET A 72 15.80 -2.64 -15.68
C MET A 72 14.68 -1.60 -15.72
N ALA A 73 14.50 -0.97 -16.88
CA ALA A 73 13.35 -0.11 -17.13
C ALA A 73 12.25 -0.96 -17.76
N CYS A 74 11.05 -0.93 -17.17
CA CYS A 74 9.88 -1.62 -17.69
C CYS A 74 8.82 -0.61 -18.15
N SER A 75 8.20 -0.89 -19.29
CA SER A 75 7.08 -0.07 -19.80
C SER A 75 5.78 -0.33 -19.04
N GLU A 76 5.60 -1.56 -18.54
CA GLU A 76 4.48 -1.99 -17.73
C GLU A 76 5.01 -2.88 -16.60
N TYR A 77 4.35 -2.83 -15.44
CA TYR A 77 4.71 -3.65 -14.28
C TYR A 77 3.79 -4.87 -14.20
N GLU A 78 4.39 -6.02 -13.94
CA GLU A 78 3.71 -7.29 -13.74
C GLU A 78 3.34 -7.51 -12.26
N MET A 79 2.62 -8.59 -11.99
CA MET A 79 2.30 -8.99 -10.61
C MET A 79 3.56 -9.44 -9.87
N PRO A 80 3.87 -8.86 -8.69
CA PRO A 80 5.01 -9.29 -7.89
C PRO A 80 4.85 -10.73 -7.41
N ILE A 81 5.95 -11.49 -7.40
CA ILE A 81 5.95 -12.90 -7.00
C ILE A 81 7.27 -13.29 -6.35
N CYS A 82 7.17 -14.18 -5.36
CA CYS A 82 8.34 -14.86 -4.80
C CYS A 82 8.79 -15.98 -5.75
N LEU A 83 10.00 -15.88 -6.28
CA LEU A 83 10.58 -16.90 -7.14
C LEU A 83 11.19 -18.04 -6.31
N GLU A 84 11.81 -17.70 -5.18
CA GLU A 84 12.46 -18.66 -4.29
C GLU A 84 12.11 -18.36 -2.82
N PRO A 85 11.29 -19.20 -2.17
CA PRO A 85 11.02 -19.10 -0.74
C PRO A 85 12.24 -19.48 0.11
N ILE A 86 12.38 -18.85 1.27
CA ILE A 86 13.38 -19.27 2.27
C ILE A 86 12.96 -20.64 2.86
N PRO A 87 13.90 -21.62 3.00
CA PRO A 87 13.61 -22.96 3.53
C PRO A 87 13.07 -23.00 4.97
#